data_AF-A0A0C3ERQ3-F1
#
_entry.id   AF-A0A0C3ERQ3-F1
#
_cell.length_a   1.000
_cell.length_b   1.000
_cell.length_c   1.000
_cell.angle_alpha   90.00
_cell.angle_beta   90.00
_cell.angle_gamma   90.00
#
_symmetry.space_group_name_H-M   'P 1'
#
loop_
_entity.id
_entity.type
_entity.pdbx_description
1 polymer ?
#
loop_
_entity_poly.entity_id
_entity_poly.type
_entity_poly.pdbx_seq_one_letter_code
_entity_poly.pdbx_strand_id
1 'polypeptide(L)'
;SDLDKVIALRREALSLCPPGHRGRSLYLNKLATCLRGRFKVQGVMADLDASIALHREALDLRTPGHPGRSMSLGSLAKSLRLRFMHQGVTSDLDEAI
;
A
#
# COMPACT_ATOMS: atom_id res chain seq x y z
N SER A 1 12.86 -15.30 -1.88
CA SER A 1 11.82 -15.52 -2.90
C SER A 1 11.91 -14.46 -3.99
N ASP A 2 11.36 -14.70 -5.20
CA ASP A 2 11.26 -13.66 -6.23
C ASP A 2 10.43 -12.46 -5.78
N LEU A 3 9.46 -12.68 -4.87
CA LEU A 3 8.74 -11.57 -4.21
C LEU A 3 9.65 -10.65 -3.40
N ASP A 4 10.67 -11.19 -2.72
CA ASP A 4 11.61 -10.38 -1.93
C ASP A 4 12.49 -9.53 -2.83
N LYS A 5 12.93 -10.08 -3.97
CA LYS A 5 13.68 -9.34 -4.99
C LYS A 5 12.84 -8.20 -5.56
N VAL A 6 11.56 -8.47 -5.90
CA VAL A 6 10.63 -7.44 -6.39
C VAL A 6 10.43 -6.34 -5.34
N ILE A 7 10.26 -6.69 -4.07
CA ILE A 7 10.11 -5.71 -2.98
C ILE A 7 11.38 -4.86 -2.82
N ALA A 8 12.57 -5.48 -2.87
CA ALA A 8 13.84 -4.76 -2.81
C ALA A 8 13.98 -3.74 -3.95
N LEU A 9 13.76 -4.17 -5.20
CA LEU A 9 13.80 -3.28 -6.37
C LEU A 9 12.75 -2.17 -6.30
N ARG A 10 11.57 -2.43 -5.73
CA ARG A 10 10.53 -1.41 -5.53
C ARG A 10 10.90 -0.40 -4.45
N ARG A 11 11.61 -0.82 -3.40
CA ARG A 11 12.14 0.10 -2.37
C ARG A 11 13.22 1.00 -2.95
N GLU A 12 14.11 0.45 -3.77
CA GLU A 12 15.12 1.22 -4.49
C GLU A 12 14.48 2.21 -5.48
N ALA A 13 13.51 1.77 -6.28
CA ALA A 13 12.78 2.69 -7.17
C ALA A 13 12.08 3.83 -6.40
N LEU A 14 11.58 3.55 -5.19
CA LEU A 14 10.98 4.56 -4.33
C LEU A 14 12.01 5.52 -3.73
N SER A 15 13.22 5.06 -3.39
CA SER A 15 14.28 5.95 -2.88
C SER A 15 14.77 6.93 -3.95
N LEU A 16 14.67 6.57 -5.23
CA LEU A 16 14.92 7.45 -6.37
C LEU A 16 13.79 8.47 -6.63
N CYS A 17 12.65 8.36 -5.95
CA CYS A 17 11.52 9.28 -6.08
C CYS A 17 11.34 10.08 -4.77
N PRO A 18 12.08 11.19 -4.55
CA PRO A 18 11.99 11.97 -3.32
C PRO A 18 10.59 12.57 -3.09
N PRO A 19 10.29 13.06 -1.88
CA PRO A 19 9.07 13.84 -1.62
C PRO A 19 8.87 14.95 -2.68
N GLY A 20 7.65 15.09 -3.19
CA GLY A 20 7.32 16.03 -4.28
C GLY A 20 7.50 15.48 -5.70
N HIS A 21 8.17 14.34 -5.89
CA HIS A 21 8.28 13.71 -7.21
C HIS A 21 6.90 13.25 -7.71
N ARG A 22 6.52 13.67 -8.93
CA ARG A 22 5.20 13.40 -9.55
C ARG A 22 4.83 11.91 -9.56
N GLY A 23 5.82 11.04 -9.75
CA GLY A 23 5.65 9.59 -9.78
C GLY A 23 5.62 8.90 -8.41
N ARG A 24 5.93 9.59 -7.30
CA ARG A 24 6.11 8.96 -5.98
C ARG A 24 4.88 8.17 -5.53
N SER A 25 3.68 8.73 -5.69
CA SER A 25 2.41 8.07 -5.34
C SER A 25 2.20 6.74 -6.08
N LEU A 26 2.70 6.62 -7.32
CA LEU A 26 2.63 5.38 -8.09
C LEU A 26 3.56 4.30 -7.53
N TYR A 27 4.79 4.65 -7.18
CA TYR A 27 5.77 3.70 -6.63
C TYR A 27 5.38 3.24 -5.22
N LEU A 28 4.85 4.14 -4.38
CA LEU A 28 4.28 3.79 -3.07
C LEU A 28 3.17 2.73 -3.22
N ASN A 29 2.17 2.98 -4.06
CA ASN A 29 1.06 2.05 -4.30
C ASN A 29 1.54 0.69 -4.87
N LYS A 30 2.57 0.70 -5.72
CA LYS A 30 3.16 -0.55 -6.27
C LYS A 30 3.88 -1.35 -5.18
N LEU A 31 4.73 -0.72 -4.38
CA LEU A 31 5.43 -1.37 -3.26
C LEU A 31 4.42 -1.93 -2.25
N ALA A 32 3.42 -1.14 -1.87
CA ALA A 32 2.35 -1.55 -0.98
C ALA A 32 1.58 -2.78 -1.51
N THR A 33 1.33 -2.84 -2.83
CA THR A 33 0.66 -3.99 -3.46
C THR A 33 1.52 -5.25 -3.40
N CYS A 34 2.83 -5.15 -3.62
CA CYS A 34 3.76 -6.28 -3.49
C CYS A 34 3.81 -6.81 -2.05
N LEU A 35 3.85 -5.93 -1.05
CA LEU A 35 3.84 -6.30 0.36
C LEU A 35 2.54 -7.01 0.75
N ARG A 36 1.37 -6.49 0.35
CA ARG A 36 0.09 -7.20 0.53
C ARG A 36 0.10 -8.57 -0.14
N GLY A 37 0.69 -8.68 -1.34
CA GLY A 37 0.84 -9.95 -2.04
C GLY A 37 1.69 -10.95 -1.25
N ARG A 38 2.83 -10.50 -0.71
CA ARG A 38 3.70 -11.34 0.13
C ARG A 38 3.01 -11.76 1.43
N PHE A 39 2.27 -10.86 2.08
CA PHE A 39 1.43 -11.20 3.23
C PHE A 39 0.45 -12.34 2.91
N LYS A 40 -0.24 -12.29 1.76
CA LYS A 40 -1.19 -13.36 1.38
C LYS A 40 -0.53 -14.74 1.22
N VAL A 41 0.76 -14.77 0.89
CA VAL A 41 1.51 -16.03 0.69
C VAL A 41 2.17 -16.50 1.97
N GLN A 42 2.71 -15.58 2.76
CA GLN A 42 3.60 -15.90 3.89
C GLN A 42 3.00 -15.61 5.27
N GLY A 43 1.85 -14.91 5.34
CA GLY A 43 1.20 -14.54 6.59
C GLY A 43 1.94 -13.51 7.44
N VAL A 44 3.00 -12.88 6.93
CA VAL A 44 3.84 -11.95 7.68
C VAL A 44 3.11 -10.62 7.90
N MET A 45 2.58 -10.41 9.10
CA MET A 45 1.73 -9.25 9.38
C MET A 45 2.40 -7.89 9.16
N ALA A 46 3.71 -7.79 9.44
CA ALA A 46 4.49 -6.58 9.18
C ALA A 46 4.40 -6.13 7.71
N ASP A 47 4.19 -7.04 6.76
CA ASP A 47 3.98 -6.68 5.36
C ASP A 47 2.63 -6.02 5.10
N LEU A 48 1.58 -6.50 5.78
CA LEU A 48 0.26 -5.90 5.64
C LEU A 48 0.20 -4.53 6.28
N ASP A 49 0.80 -4.35 7.46
CA ASP A 49 0.90 -3.05 8.12
C ASP A 49 1.71 -2.06 7.27
N ALA A 50 2.85 -2.49 6.72
CA ALA A 50 3.63 -1.67 5.79
C ALA A 50 2.85 -1.34 4.50
N SER A 51 2.05 -2.29 3.98
CA SER A 51 1.17 -2.05 2.84
C SER A 51 0.14 -0.95 3.12
N ILE A 52 -0.50 -0.98 4.29
CA ILE A 52 -1.49 0.02 4.69
C ILE A 52 -0.83 1.40 4.81
N ALA A 53 0.29 1.50 5.51
CA ALA A 53 1.02 2.76 5.68
C ALA A 53 1.41 3.40 4.34
N LEU A 54 1.93 2.60 3.41
CA LEU A 54 2.33 3.09 2.08
C LEU A 54 1.14 3.46 1.19
N HIS A 55 -0.01 2.76 1.31
CA HIS A 55 -1.22 3.16 0.61
C HIS A 55 -1.80 4.47 1.15
N ARG A 56 -1.72 4.72 2.46
CA ARG A 56 -2.07 6.02 3.05
C ARG A 56 -1.19 7.14 2.52
N GLU A 57 0.14 6.97 2.53
CA GLU A 57 1.05 7.96 1.95
C GLU A 57 0.75 8.22 0.45
N ALA A 58 0.46 7.16 -0.32
CA ALA A 58 0.08 7.30 -1.73
C ALA A 58 -1.25 8.05 -1.93
N LEU A 59 -2.19 7.94 -0.98
CA LEU A 59 -3.46 8.65 -0.99
C LEU A 59 -3.29 10.13 -0.64
N ASP A 60 -2.43 10.43 0.35
CA ASP A 60 -2.14 11.80 0.78
C ASP A 60 -1.50 12.63 -0.35
N LEU A 61 -0.63 12.00 -1.15
CA LEU A 61 -0.04 12.63 -2.33
C LEU A 61 -1.03 12.85 -3.50
N ARG A 62 -2.23 12.26 -3.45
CA ARG A 62 -3.24 12.36 -4.50
C ARG A 62 -4.46 13.11 -3.96
N THR A 63 -4.34 14.43 -3.89
CA THR A 63 -5.37 15.34 -3.39
C THR A 63 -6.74 15.14 -4.08
N PRO A 64 -7.84 15.65 -3.49
CA PRO A 64 -9.14 15.67 -4.14
C PRO A 64 -9.06 16.21 -5.58
N GLY A 65 -9.70 15.52 -6.52
CA GLY A 65 -9.63 15.82 -7.96
C GLY A 65 -8.47 15.16 -8.72
N HIS A 66 -7.48 14.58 -8.03
CA HIS A 66 -6.40 13.86 -8.71
C HIS A 66 -6.92 12.59 -9.42
N PRO A 67 -6.62 12.34 -10.71
CA PRO A 67 -7.17 11.21 -11.48
C PRO A 67 -6.91 9.84 -10.87
N GLY A 68 -5.75 9.68 -10.21
CA GLY A 68 -5.36 8.43 -9.54
C GLY A 68 -5.89 8.25 -8.12
N ARG A 69 -6.68 9.19 -7.56
CA ARG A 69 -7.10 9.13 -6.15
C ARG A 69 -8.00 7.93 -5.87
N SER A 70 -8.96 7.65 -6.76
CA SER A 70 -9.87 6.50 -6.66
C SER A 70 -9.11 5.16 -6.60
N MET A 71 -8.02 5.03 -7.37
CA MET A 71 -7.15 3.86 -7.33
C MET A 71 -6.49 3.70 -5.95
N SER A 72 -5.96 4.78 -5.35
CA SER A 72 -5.35 4.72 -4.01
C SER A 72 -6.36 4.32 -2.94
N LEU A 73 -7.56 4.89 -2.98
CA LEU A 73 -8.66 4.55 -2.05
C LEU A 73 -9.01 3.06 -2.15
N GLY A 74 -9.27 2.56 -3.36
CA GLY A 74 -9.59 1.15 -3.56
C GLY A 74 -8.45 0.21 -3.16
N SER A 75 -7.20 0.65 -3.32
CA SER A 75 -6.03 -0.09 -2.85
C SER A 75 -5.92 -0.15 -1.33
N LEU A 76 -6.15 0.97 -0.64
CA LEU A 76 -6.12 1.09 0.82
C LEU A 76 -7.25 0.24 1.43
N ALA A 77 -8.48 0.41 0.97
CA ALA A 77 -9.64 -0.36 1.42
C ALA A 77 -9.43 -1.88 1.30
N LYS A 78 -8.78 -2.35 0.24
CA LYS A 78 -8.41 -3.77 0.07
C LYS A 78 -7.42 -4.26 1.12
N SER A 79 -6.46 -3.44 1.55
CA SER A 79 -5.50 -3.80 2.59
C SER A 79 -6.15 -3.76 3.98
N LEU A 80 -6.95 -2.75 4.27
CA LEU A 80 -7.71 -2.62 5.53
C LEU A 80 -8.70 -3.77 5.72
N ARG A 81 -9.53 -4.06 4.71
CA ARG A 81 -10.43 -5.22 4.74
C ARG A 81 -9.68 -6.54 4.96
N LEU A 82 -8.49 -6.69 4.36
CA LEU A 82 -7.68 -7.89 4.56
C LEU A 82 -7.19 -8.02 6.01
N ARG A 83 -6.79 -6.91 6.65
CA ARG A 83 -6.39 -6.90 8.05
C ARG A 83 -7.57 -7.18 8.97
N PHE A 84 -8.73 -6.56 8.71
CA PHE A 84 -9.97 -6.87 9.41
C PHE A 84 -10.32 -8.36 9.35
N MET A 85 -10.28 -8.99 8.17
CA MET A 85 -10.57 -10.42 8.04
C MET A 85 -9.60 -11.32 8.82
N HIS A 86 -8.37 -10.87 9.07
CA HIS A 86 -7.35 -11.66 9.73
C HIS A 86 -7.23 -11.40 11.24
N GLN A 87 -7.58 -10.19 11.71
CA GLN A 87 -7.39 -9.77 13.11
C GLN A 87 -8.66 -9.23 13.78
N GLY A 88 -9.74 -9.02 13.03
CA GLY A 88 -10.99 -8.47 13.57
C GLY A 88 -10.89 -7.00 13.99
N VAL A 89 -9.91 -6.25 13.49
CA VAL A 89 -9.70 -4.82 13.81
C VAL A 89 -10.83 -3.99 13.20
N THR A 90 -11.88 -3.72 13.97
CA THR A 90 -13.12 -3.07 13.48
C THR A 90 -12.89 -1.68 12.90
N SER A 91 -11.93 -0.92 13.45
CA SER A 91 -11.58 0.41 12.93
C SER A 91 -11.11 0.39 11.48
N ASP A 92 -10.57 -0.72 11.00
CA ASP A 92 -10.17 -0.86 9.60
C ASP A 92 -11.36 -0.97 8.66
N LEU A 93 -12.46 -1.55 9.13
CA LEU A 93 -13.69 -1.64 8.36
C LEU A 93 -14.33 -0.26 8.22
N ASP A 94 -14.32 0.53 9.31
CA ASP A 94 -14.84 1.90 9.31
C ASP A 94 -14.05 2.80 8.34
N GLU A 95 -12.73 2.63 8.25
CA GLU A 95 -11.88 3.38 7.31
C GLU A 95 -12.01 2.90 5.84
N ALA A 96 -12.47 1.67 5.62
CA ALA A 96 -12.57 1.09 4.28
C ALA A 96 -13.88 1.43 3.55
N ILE A 97 -14.87 2.01 4.23
CA ILE A 97 -16.21 2.39 3.73
C ILE A 97 -16.21 3.86 3.30
#